data_AF-A0A823J5X9-F1
#
_entry.id   AF-A0A823J5X9-F1
#
_cell.length_a   1.000
_cell.length_b   1.000
_cell.length_c   1.000
_cell.angle_alpha   90.00
_cell.angle_beta   90.00
_cell.angle_gamma   90.00
#
_symmetry.space_group_name_H-M   'P 1'
#
loop_
_entity.id
_entity.type
_entity.pdbx_description
1 polymer ?
#
loop_
_entity_poly.entity_id
_entity_poly.type
_entity_poly.pdbx_seq_one_letter_code
_entity_poly.pdbx_strand_id
1 'polypeptide(L)' 'MKKIVNDTFSVFGIVFVVLLIASYFLQIGEIIEDARIFLLIFFVLNILGKYLLKQKREKKQSMRRL' A
#
# COMPACT_ATOMS: atom_id res chain seq x y z
N MET A 1 -1.17 -17.63 -5.97
CA MET A 1 -1.98 -16.46 -5.53
C MET A 1 -1.37 -15.69 -4.36
N LYS A 2 -1.18 -16.26 -3.16
CA LYS A 2 -0.78 -15.46 -1.98
C LYS A 2 0.58 -14.73 -2.09
N LYS A 3 1.57 -15.35 -2.74
CA LYS A 3 2.87 -14.73 -3.02
C LYS A 3 2.72 -13.54 -3.98
N ILE A 4 2.00 -13.77 -5.09
CA ILE A 4 1.69 -12.74 -6.09
C ILE A 4 1.02 -11.53 -5.43
N VAL A 5 0.00 -11.76 -4.59
CA VAL A 5 -0.69 -10.67 -3.89
C VAL A 5 0.27 -9.87 -3.00
N ASN A 6 1.16 -10.53 -2.24
CA ASN A 6 2.14 -9.86 -1.39
C ASN A 6 3.17 -9.06 -2.20
N ASP A 7 3.63 -9.61 -3.33
CA ASP A 7 4.56 -8.94 -4.23
C ASP A 7 3.88 -7.72 -4.87
N THR A 8 2.61 -7.85 -5.27
CA THR A 8 1.76 -6.77 -5.77
C THR A 8 1.61 -5.64 -4.75
N PHE A 9 1.28 -5.93 -3.48
CA PHE A 9 1.22 -4.90 -2.43
C PHE A 9 2.56 -4.16 -2.30
N SER A 10 3.67 -4.89 -2.38
CA SER A 10 5.01 -4.29 -2.26
C SER A 10 5.34 -3.38 -3.45
N VAL A 11 5.04 -3.80 -4.68
CA VAL A 11 5.25 -2.98 -5.88
C VAL A 11 4.36 -1.73 -5.85
N PHE A 12 3.06 -1.88 -5.59
CA PHE A 12 2.16 -0.73 -5.51
C PHE A 12 2.54 0.23 -4.37
N GLY A 13 3.03 -0.28 -3.24
CA GLY A 13 3.54 0.55 -2.15
C GLY A 13 4.70 1.44 -2.61
N ILE A 14 5.67 0.88 -3.33
CA ILE A 14 6.80 1.65 -3.90
C ILE A 14 6.30 2.69 -4.90
N VAL A 15 5.40 2.30 -5.80
CA VAL A 15 4.81 3.21 -6.80
C VAL A 15 4.10 4.38 -6.12
N PHE A 16 3.27 4.13 -5.11
CA PHE A 16 2.59 5.19 -4.38
C PHE A 16 3.56 6.13 -3.66
N VAL A 17 4.63 5.61 -3.04
CA VAL A 17 5.66 6.46 -2.41
C VAL A 17 6.31 7.37 -3.45
N VAL A 18 6.71 6.83 -4.59
CA VAL A 18 7.34 7.61 -5.67
C VAL A 18 6.40 8.68 -6.19
N LEU A 19 5.15 8.34 -6.48
CA LEU A 19 4.14 9.29 -6.96
C LEU A 19 3.85 10.39 -5.93
N LEU A 20 3.76 10.02 -4.66
CA LEU A 20 3.50 10.95 -3.57
C LEU A 20 4.68 11.92 -3.42
N ILE A 21 5.93 11.44 -3.41
CA ILE A 21 7.10 12.31 -3.41
C ILE A 21 7.10 13.22 -4.64
N ALA A 22 6.93 12.66 -5.85
CA ALA A 22 6.92 13.43 -7.10
C ALA A 22 5.84 14.52 -7.11
N SER A 23 4.66 14.24 -6.53
CA SER A 23 3.54 15.20 -6.46
C SER A 23 3.85 16.46 -5.64
N TYR A 24 4.84 16.42 -4.73
CA TYR A 24 5.30 17.61 -4.00
C TYR A 24 6.28 18.48 -4.81
N PHE A 25 6.99 17.88 -5.78
CA PHE A 25 7.93 18.61 -6.65
C PHE A 25 7.25 19.16 -7.91
N LEU A 26 6.15 18.55 -8.33
CA LEU A 26 5.35 18.99 -9.47
C LEU A 26 4.30 20.00 -8.99
N GLN A 27 4.63 21.30 -9.06
CA GLN A 27 3.67 22.41 -8.82
C GLN A 27 2.67 22.55 -9.99
N ILE A 28 1.99 21.46 -10.37
CA ILE A 28 0.99 21.46 -11.44
C ILE A 28 -0.40 21.69 -10.81
N GLY A 29 -0.63 22.91 -10.28
CA GLY A 29 -1.94 23.43 -9.87
C GLY A 29 -2.73 22.64 -8.80
N GLU A 30 -3.91 23.16 -8.44
CA GLU A 30 -4.84 22.61 -7.43
C GLU A 30 -5.19 21.12 -7.66
N ILE A 31 -5.16 20.66 -8.92
CA ILE A 31 -5.46 19.27 -9.30
C ILE A 31 -4.48 18.27 -8.68
N ILE A 32 -3.18 18.57 -8.65
CA ILE A 32 -2.20 17.68 -8.01
C ILE A 32 -2.33 17.74 -6.48
N GLU A 33 -2.78 18.86 -5.93
CA GLU A 33 -2.98 19.02 -4.50
C GLU A 33 -4.13 18.13 -4.00
N ASP A 34 -5.25 18.08 -4.73
CA ASP A 34 -6.34 17.14 -4.45
C ASP A 34 -5.93 15.68 -4.68
N ALA A 35 -5.16 15.41 -5.74
CA ALA A 35 -4.67 14.06 -6.04
C ALA A 35 -3.75 13.49 -4.95
N ARG A 36 -3.03 14.34 -4.19
CA ARG A 36 -2.18 13.91 -3.06
C ARG A 36 -2.98 13.21 -1.97
N ILE A 37 -4.19 13.69 -1.68
CA ILE A 37 -5.06 13.08 -0.67
C ILE A 37 -5.45 11.68 -1.13
N PHE A 38 -5.81 11.50 -2.41
CA PHE A 38 -6.09 10.17 -2.95
C PHE A 38 -4.88 9.26 -2.90
N LEU A 39 -3.69 9.75 -3.27
CA LEU A 39 -2.44 8.97 -3.17
C LEU A 39 -2.14 8.53 -1.73
N LEU A 40 -2.35 9.41 -0.75
CA LEU A 40 -2.22 9.10 0.68
C LEU A 40 -3.21 8.02 1.11
N ILE A 41 -4.49 8.16 0.74
CA ILE A 41 -5.52 7.16 1.07
C ILE A 41 -5.16 5.80 0.49
N PHE A 42 -4.79 5.74 -0.80
CA PHE A 42 -4.40 4.48 -1.44
C PHE A 42 -3.14 3.87 -0.83
N PHE A 43 -2.17 4.69 -0.42
CA PHE A 43 -0.98 4.22 0.27
C PHE A 43 -1.30 3.60 1.62
N VAL A 44 -2.15 4.25 2.44
CA VAL A 44 -2.60 3.71 3.73
C VAL A 44 -3.37 2.41 3.52
N LEU A 45 -4.29 2.35 2.56
CA LEU A 45 -5.03 1.13 2.23
C LEU A 45 -4.10 0.00 1.77
N ASN A 46 -3.03 0.30 1.04
CA ASN A 46 -2.02 -0.67 0.63
C ASN A 46 -1.30 -1.30 1.85
N ILE A 47 -0.86 -0.45 2.79
CA ILE A 47 -0.22 -0.90 4.04
C ILE A 47 -1.19 -1.77 4.85
N LEU A 48 -2.42 -1.29 5.04
CA LEU A 48 -3.45 -2.03 5.78
C LEU A 48 -3.75 -3.39 5.13
N GLY A 49 -3.89 -3.44 3.81
CA GLY A 49 -4.09 -4.69 3.07
C GLY A 49 -2.94 -5.68 3.28
N LYS A 50 -1.69 -5.20 3.21
CA LYS A 50 -0.51 -6.03 3.50
C LYS A 50 -0.48 -6.52 4.95
N TYR A 51 -0.84 -5.66 5.90
CA TYR A 51 -0.88 -6.00 7.32
C TYR A 51 -1.94 -7.07 7.62
N LEU A 52 -3.16 -6.92 7.09
CA LEU A 52 -4.24 -7.90 7.25
C LEU A 52 -3.88 -9.27 6.65
N LEU A 53 -3.18 -9.28 5.51
CA LEU A 53 -2.68 -10.51 4.92
C LEU A 53 -1.61 -11.19 5.78
N LYS A 54 -0.71 -10.40 6.37
CA LYS A 54 0.30 -10.90 7.31
C LYS A 54 -0.36 -11.49 8.56
N GLN A 55 -1.33 -10.80 9.15
CA GLN A 55 -2.07 -11.27 10.32
C GLN A 55 -2.83 -12.57 10.05
N LYS A 56 -3.49 -12.70 8.89
CA LYS A 56 -4.14 -13.96 8.47
C LYS A 56 -3.13 -15.11 8.34
N ARG A 57 -1.89 -14.84 7.92
CA ARG A 57 -0.82 -15.85 7.83
C ARG A 57 -0.38 -16.31 9.21
N GLU A 58 -0.13 -15.40 10.12
CA GLU A 58 0.32 -15.69 11.49
C GLU A 58 -0.76 -16.47 12.27
N LYS A 59 -2.03 -16.05 12.18
CA LYS A 59 -3.16 -16.78 12.80
C LYS A 59 -3.35 -18.20 12.24
N LYS A 60 -3.12 -18.41 10.94
CA LYS A 60 -3.17 -19.76 10.34
C LYS A 60 -2.00 -20.64 10.81
N GLN A 61 -0.85 -20.03 11.10
CA GLN A 61 0.35 -20.74 11.52
C GLN A 61 0.29 -21.13 13.00
N SER A 62 -0.33 -20.32 13.87
CA SER A 62 -0.56 -20.67 15.28
C SER A 62 -1.58 -21.80 15.44
N MET A 63 -2.69 -21.81 14.69
CA MET A 63 -3.68 -22.90 14.73
C MET A 63 -3.18 -24.26 14.23
N ARG A 64 -2.07 -24.31 13.48
CA ARG A 64 -1.47 -25.57 12.99
C ARG A 64 -0.46 -26.18 13.97
N ARG A 65 -0.13 -25.46 15.05
CA ARG A 65 0.83 -25.90 16.08
C ARG A 65 0.12 -26.37 17.37
N LEU A 66 -1.21 -26.24 17.42
CA LEU A 66 -2.12 -26.86 18.40
C LEU A 66 -2.66 -28.16 17.79
#